data_AF-A0A9E1DZR5-F1
#
_entry.id   AF-A0A9E1DZR5-F1
#
_cell.length_a   1.000
_cell.length_b   1.000
_cell.length_c   1.000
_cell.angle_alpha   90.00
_cell.angle_beta   90.00
_cell.angle_gamma   90.00
#
_symmetry.space_group_name_H-M   'P 1'
#
loop_
_entity.id
_entity.type
_entity.pdbx_description
1 polymer ?
#
loop_
_entity_poly.entity_id
_entity_poly.type
_entity_poly.pdbx_seq_one_letter_code
_entity_poly.pdbx_strand_id
1 'polypeptide(L)'
;MKYRLIPAFALVISILAGCGGSSSTPRSEPAPPTVNPDGTPTTDVITANFDPANGVLPFPINLLLSGSGDLTINIPVEDPTDFSDPQVALNALDGFSTVSPWTFSFSEPVNPDTVIPGSSVRLFQVQFVPGSIAVQQVVTELVPGEDYVATVATDSDPTGRTIAIVPLEPLQEMTGYMAVVTDAVQDPEGNPATPSQTYFLAKGTEPLVTEGGVSTEPLLDNETAQALEPVRQLVNAQESAADAVGIARDEIVLSWTATTQSITPVLSVVRSTLSDTSSQLAPTGLTTADVLPPGASPGIADVFIGVVELPYFLGVPSEENPTAPLNQFWEAAPGNYVPPFDGLG
;
A
#
# COMPACT_ATOMS: atom_id res chain seq x y z
N MET A 1 -71.36 41.66 -5.26
CA MET A 1 -71.43 41.02 -3.93
C MET A 1 -70.03 40.61 -3.52
N LYS A 2 -69.54 41.14 -2.40
CA LYS A 2 -68.23 40.83 -1.81
C LYS A 2 -68.36 39.60 -0.91
N TYR A 3 -67.50 38.60 -1.07
CA TYR A 3 -67.08 37.73 0.03
C TYR A 3 -65.56 37.48 -0.09
N ARG A 4 -64.92 37.49 1.06
CA ARG A 4 -63.47 37.60 1.30
C ARG A 4 -62.92 36.30 1.90
N LEU A 5 -61.64 36.03 1.61
CA LEU A 5 -60.59 35.38 2.45
C LEU A 5 -60.79 33.86 2.72
N ILE A 6 -59.80 32.94 2.67
CA ILE A 6 -58.40 32.91 3.18
C ILE A 6 -57.60 31.86 2.36
N PRO A 7 -56.26 32.01 2.19
CA PRO A 7 -55.41 31.12 1.40
C PRO A 7 -54.92 29.89 2.19
N ALA A 8 -54.77 28.74 1.52
CA ALA A 8 -54.08 27.57 2.05
C ALA A 8 -52.89 27.24 1.13
N PHE A 9 -51.70 27.45 1.69
CA PHE A 9 -50.39 27.10 1.16
C PHE A 9 -50.30 25.56 1.16
N ALA A 10 -50.24 24.92 -0.01
CA ALA A 10 -50.01 23.49 -0.12
C ALA A 10 -48.63 23.24 -0.73
N LEU A 11 -47.76 22.74 0.15
CA LEU A 11 -46.43 22.19 -0.06
C LEU A 11 -46.44 21.17 -1.22
N VAL A 12 -45.74 21.48 -2.30
CA VAL A 12 -45.43 20.51 -3.37
C VAL A 12 -44.19 19.74 -2.93
N ILE A 13 -44.40 18.55 -2.35
CA ILE A 13 -43.34 17.54 -2.24
C ILE A 13 -43.43 16.65 -3.48
N SER A 14 -42.43 16.80 -4.32
CA SER A 14 -42.10 15.94 -5.45
C SER A 14 -41.81 14.53 -4.95
N ILE A 15 -42.75 13.60 -5.15
CA ILE A 15 -42.48 12.17 -4.98
C ILE A 15 -41.84 11.70 -6.27
N LEU A 16 -40.56 11.34 -6.20
CA LEU A 16 -39.87 10.60 -7.24
C LEU A 16 -40.44 9.17 -7.23
N ALA A 17 -41.55 8.98 -7.95
CA ALA A 17 -42.15 7.67 -8.14
C ALA A 17 -41.30 6.88 -9.14
N GLY A 18 -40.43 6.01 -8.62
CA GLY A 18 -39.83 4.92 -9.38
C GLY A 18 -40.93 4.06 -9.99
N CYS A 19 -40.82 3.84 -11.29
CA CYS A 19 -41.71 3.03 -12.09
C CYS A 19 -41.40 1.54 -11.87
N GLY A 20 -42.43 0.71 -11.62
CA GLY A 20 -42.29 -0.75 -11.60
C GLY A 20 -43.40 -1.46 -10.82
N GLY A 21 -44.53 -1.72 -11.48
CA GLY A 21 -45.68 -2.37 -10.87
C GLY A 21 -45.60 -3.90 -10.79
N SER A 22 -46.28 -4.48 -9.80
CA SER A 22 -47.41 -5.40 -10.05
C SER A 22 -48.26 -5.52 -8.79
N SER A 23 -49.57 -5.61 -8.99
CA SER A 23 -50.59 -5.71 -7.96
C SER A 23 -50.65 -7.11 -7.37
N SER A 24 -50.11 -7.32 -6.15
CA SER A 24 -50.57 -8.27 -5.11
C SER A 24 -49.47 -8.58 -4.08
N THR A 25 -49.01 -7.58 -3.35
CA THR A 25 -48.26 -7.78 -2.09
C THR A 25 -48.80 -6.83 -1.03
N PRO A 26 -48.91 -7.27 0.25
CA PRO A 26 -49.27 -6.39 1.33
C PRO A 26 -48.27 -5.23 1.41
N ARG A 27 -48.82 -4.05 1.70
CA ARG A 27 -48.15 -2.78 2.03
C ARG A 27 -46.81 -3.03 2.72
N SER A 28 -45.75 -2.34 2.29
CA SER A 28 -44.42 -2.33 2.93
C SER A 28 -44.57 -2.44 4.44
N GLU A 29 -44.27 -3.62 5.00
CA GLU A 29 -44.13 -3.78 6.43
C GLU A 29 -43.01 -2.81 6.87
N PRO A 30 -43.18 -2.07 7.98
CA PRO A 30 -42.09 -1.29 8.53
C PRO A 30 -40.91 -2.23 8.74
N ALA A 31 -39.84 -2.06 7.96
CA ALA A 31 -38.61 -2.76 8.21
C ALA A 31 -38.13 -2.31 9.61
N PRO A 32 -37.83 -3.24 10.53
CA PRO A 32 -37.21 -2.86 11.79
C PRO A 32 -35.90 -2.11 11.47
N PRO A 33 -35.55 -1.07 12.26
CA PRO A 33 -34.29 -0.38 12.06
C PRO A 33 -33.14 -1.38 12.10
N THR A 34 -32.15 -1.22 11.23
CA THR A 34 -30.91 -1.99 11.27
C THR A 34 -30.32 -1.85 12.67
N VAL A 35 -29.87 -2.96 13.24
CA VAL A 35 -29.23 -2.99 14.55
C VAL A 35 -27.78 -3.43 14.41
N ASN A 36 -26.92 -2.82 15.21
CA ASN A 36 -25.54 -3.21 15.40
C ASN A 36 -25.46 -4.59 16.08
N PRO A 37 -24.30 -5.27 16.07
CA PRO A 37 -24.12 -6.58 16.71
C PRO A 37 -24.47 -6.60 18.21
N ASP A 38 -24.46 -5.45 18.89
CA ASP A 38 -24.84 -5.27 20.29
C ASP A 38 -26.35 -5.01 20.51
N GLY A 39 -27.12 -4.91 19.43
CA GLY A 39 -28.56 -4.70 19.43
C GLY A 39 -29.00 -3.22 19.45
N THR A 40 -28.09 -2.25 19.40
CA THR A 40 -28.46 -0.83 19.26
C THR A 40 -28.82 -0.48 17.82
N PRO A 41 -29.66 0.53 17.55
CA PRO A 41 -29.91 0.97 16.18
C PRO A 41 -28.62 1.47 15.53
N THR A 42 -28.38 1.10 14.27
CA THR A 42 -27.30 1.66 13.46
C THR A 42 -27.57 3.14 13.21
N THR A 43 -26.63 4.00 13.59
CA THR A 43 -26.79 5.45 13.49
C THR A 43 -25.99 6.07 12.35
N ASP A 44 -24.94 5.39 11.90
CA ASP A 44 -24.08 5.81 10.78
C ASP A 44 -23.47 4.60 10.05
N VAL A 45 -22.75 4.85 8.95
CA VAL A 45 -22.04 3.83 8.16
C VAL A 45 -20.57 4.22 8.02
N ILE A 46 -19.71 3.49 8.72
CA ILE A 46 -18.25 3.56 8.55
C ILE A 46 -17.79 2.60 7.46
N THR A 47 -17.17 3.14 6.40
CA THR A 47 -16.78 2.37 5.21
C THR A 47 -15.26 2.32 5.07
N ALA A 48 -14.68 1.14 4.84
CA ALA A 48 -13.27 1.01 4.49
C ALA A 48 -13.05 1.53 3.06
N ASN A 49 -12.25 2.59 2.91
CA ASN A 49 -12.08 3.26 1.63
C ASN A 49 -11.24 2.41 0.67
N PHE A 50 -11.84 2.06 -0.46
CA PHE A 50 -11.16 1.39 -1.56
C PHE A 50 -11.84 1.77 -2.88
N ASP A 51 -11.16 2.58 -3.66
CA ASP A 51 -11.59 3.04 -4.98
C ASP A 51 -10.36 3.19 -5.90
N PRO A 52 -9.95 2.10 -6.56
CA PRO A 52 -8.81 2.11 -7.46
C PRO A 52 -8.93 3.10 -8.62
N ALA A 53 -10.15 3.36 -9.10
CA ALA A 53 -10.37 4.26 -10.24
C ALA A 53 -10.04 5.72 -9.89
N ASN A 54 -10.25 6.11 -8.63
CA ASN A 54 -9.94 7.44 -8.10
C ASN A 54 -8.63 7.48 -7.29
N GLY A 55 -7.84 6.40 -7.30
CA GLY A 55 -6.57 6.32 -6.57
C GLY A 55 -6.71 6.25 -5.04
N VAL A 56 -7.90 5.97 -4.51
CA VAL A 56 -8.12 5.78 -3.07
C VAL A 56 -7.79 4.34 -2.73
N LEU A 57 -6.54 4.09 -2.37
CA LEU A 57 -6.01 2.75 -2.12
C LEU A 57 -5.34 2.68 -0.75
N PRO A 58 -5.36 1.50 -0.09
CA PRO A 58 -4.42 1.25 0.98
C PRO A 58 -2.99 1.28 0.42
N PHE A 59 -2.04 1.69 1.25
CA PHE A 59 -0.64 1.76 0.87
C PHE A 59 0.21 1.00 1.89
N PRO A 60 1.20 0.20 1.48
CA PRO A 60 1.52 -0.20 0.11
C PRO A 60 0.48 -1.17 -0.48
N ILE A 61 0.39 -1.26 -1.82
CA ILE A 61 -0.48 -2.23 -2.52
C ILE A 61 0.10 -2.67 -3.87
N ASN A 62 0.12 -3.98 -4.12
CA ASN A 62 0.60 -4.60 -5.36
C ASN A 62 -0.24 -4.26 -6.59
N LEU A 63 -1.46 -3.74 -6.42
CA LEU A 63 -2.26 -3.23 -7.54
C LEU A 63 -1.52 -2.11 -8.28
N LEU A 64 -0.67 -1.34 -7.59
CA LEU A 64 0.20 -0.33 -8.21
C LEU A 64 1.36 -0.92 -9.02
N LEU A 65 1.62 -2.23 -8.90
CA LEU A 65 2.57 -2.96 -9.76
C LEU A 65 1.88 -3.53 -11.01
N SER A 66 0.54 -3.50 -11.07
CA SER A 66 -0.20 -4.08 -12.19
C SER A 66 0.00 -3.24 -13.46
N GLY A 67 0.58 -3.85 -14.50
CA GLY A 67 0.78 -3.22 -15.81
C GLY A 67 2.22 -2.77 -16.10
N SER A 68 3.17 -2.91 -15.17
CA SER A 68 4.59 -2.78 -15.46
C SER A 68 5.16 -4.10 -15.99
N GLY A 69 6.00 -4.03 -17.02
CA GLY A 69 6.69 -5.21 -17.59
C GLY A 69 7.94 -5.60 -16.82
N ASP A 70 8.38 -4.75 -15.89
CA ASP A 70 9.60 -4.88 -15.10
C ASP A 70 9.34 -4.84 -13.58
N LEU A 71 8.07 -4.94 -13.16
CA LEU A 71 7.62 -5.03 -11.76
C LEU A 71 7.95 -3.80 -10.90
N THR A 72 8.15 -2.67 -11.56
CA THR A 72 8.23 -1.37 -10.90
C THR A 72 6.88 -0.87 -10.43
N ILE A 73 6.89 0.00 -9.40
CA ILE A 73 5.72 0.79 -9.00
C ILE A 73 5.30 1.66 -10.20
N ASN A 74 4.01 1.67 -10.53
CA ASN A 74 3.45 2.45 -11.64
C ASN A 74 2.47 3.50 -11.10
N ILE A 75 2.97 4.40 -10.24
CA ILE A 75 2.22 5.58 -9.82
C ILE A 75 2.05 6.49 -11.05
N PRO A 76 0.84 6.96 -11.37
CA PRO A 76 0.64 7.95 -12.42
C PRO A 76 1.44 9.22 -12.11
N VAL A 77 2.35 9.61 -13.02
CA VAL A 77 3.20 10.80 -12.93
C VAL A 77 3.10 11.61 -14.22
N GLU A 78 3.29 12.93 -14.13
CA GLU A 78 3.15 13.85 -15.26
C GLU A 78 4.29 13.69 -16.27
N ASP A 79 5.53 13.50 -15.78
CA ASP A 79 6.70 13.20 -16.60
C ASP A 79 7.50 12.02 -16.02
N PRO A 80 7.45 10.83 -16.62
CA PRO A 80 8.16 9.64 -16.13
C PRO A 80 9.69 9.73 -16.28
N THR A 81 10.23 10.79 -16.88
CA THR A 81 11.68 10.99 -17.04
C THR A 81 12.27 11.99 -16.04
N ASP A 82 11.43 12.65 -15.23
CA ASP A 82 11.89 13.58 -14.19
C ASP A 82 12.22 12.86 -12.88
N PHE A 83 13.42 12.30 -12.78
CA PHE A 83 13.89 11.65 -11.55
C PHE A 83 14.13 12.61 -10.37
N SER A 84 13.92 13.91 -10.54
CA SER A 84 13.87 14.85 -9.42
C SER A 84 12.49 14.90 -8.74
N ASP A 85 11.46 14.37 -9.40
CA ASP A 85 10.16 14.09 -8.80
C ASP A 85 10.25 12.80 -7.94
N PRO A 86 10.03 12.89 -6.61
CA PRO A 86 10.02 11.73 -5.74
C PRO A 86 9.05 10.63 -6.19
N GLN A 87 7.93 10.97 -6.86
CA GLN A 87 6.97 9.98 -7.36
C GLN A 87 7.56 9.15 -8.50
N VAL A 88 8.34 9.77 -9.39
CA VAL A 88 9.06 9.08 -10.47
C VAL A 88 10.17 8.21 -9.88
N ALA A 89 10.88 8.69 -8.86
CA ALA A 89 11.90 7.90 -8.17
C ALA A 89 11.30 6.68 -7.43
N LEU A 90 10.09 6.79 -6.88
CA LEU A 90 9.36 5.66 -6.30
C LEU A 90 8.97 4.63 -7.37
N ASN A 91 8.66 5.07 -8.59
CA ASN A 91 8.45 4.18 -9.74
C ASN A 91 9.72 3.46 -10.20
N ALA A 92 10.91 3.82 -9.73
CA ALA A 92 12.13 3.05 -9.98
C ALA A 92 12.35 1.94 -8.94
N LEU A 93 11.51 1.87 -7.89
CA LEU A 93 11.63 0.85 -6.85
C LEU A 93 11.00 -0.47 -7.30
N ASP A 94 11.76 -1.52 -7.06
CA ASP A 94 11.33 -2.90 -7.17
C ASP A 94 10.59 -3.31 -5.89
N GLY A 95 9.33 -2.92 -5.76
CA GLY A 95 8.51 -3.20 -4.57
C GLY A 95 8.60 -2.16 -3.46
N PHE A 96 8.04 -2.50 -2.30
CA PHE A 96 7.75 -1.56 -1.21
C PHE A 96 8.73 -1.68 -0.04
N SER A 97 8.82 -0.63 0.77
CA SER A 97 9.71 -0.59 1.95
C SER A 97 9.43 -1.74 2.94
N THR A 98 10.50 -2.30 3.51
CA THR A 98 10.44 -3.32 4.57
C THR A 98 10.10 -2.75 5.96
N VAL A 99 10.14 -1.44 6.14
CA VAL A 99 9.98 -0.78 7.45
C VAL A 99 8.88 0.30 7.47
N SER A 100 8.38 0.70 6.30
CA SER A 100 7.31 1.70 6.23
C SER A 100 6.02 1.14 6.84
N PRO A 101 5.29 1.96 7.64
CA PRO A 101 3.92 1.64 8.01
C PRO A 101 3.04 1.40 6.78
N TRP A 102 2.12 0.46 6.90
CA TRP A 102 1.03 0.27 5.95
C TRP A 102 -0.17 1.05 6.45
N THR A 103 -0.89 1.73 5.57
CA THR A 103 -1.98 2.63 5.94
C THR A 103 -3.19 2.42 5.04
N PHE A 104 -4.35 2.65 5.62
CA PHE A 104 -5.63 2.69 4.92
C PHE A 104 -6.59 3.55 5.73
N SER A 105 -7.67 4.03 5.10
CA SER A 105 -8.59 4.98 5.74
C SER A 105 -10.04 4.53 5.65
N PHE A 106 -10.84 5.07 6.56
CA PHE A 106 -12.29 4.93 6.58
C PHE A 106 -13.00 6.23 6.18
N SER A 107 -14.28 6.13 5.85
CA SER A 107 -15.14 7.29 5.58
C SER A 107 -15.37 8.16 6.83
N GLU A 108 -15.39 7.54 8.01
CA GLU A 108 -15.64 8.15 9.31
C GLU A 108 -14.57 7.78 10.35
N PRO A 109 -14.44 8.57 11.45
CA PRO A 109 -13.46 8.28 12.49
C PRO A 109 -13.61 6.87 13.05
N VAL A 110 -12.48 6.23 13.33
CA VAL A 110 -12.43 4.87 13.89
C VAL A 110 -12.35 4.94 15.42
N ASN A 111 -13.04 4.04 16.12
CA ASN A 111 -12.82 3.82 17.54
C ASN A 111 -11.49 3.06 17.76
N PRO A 112 -10.46 3.70 18.36
CA PRO A 112 -9.15 3.08 18.53
C PRO A 112 -9.17 1.80 19.36
N ASP A 113 -10.12 1.65 20.28
CA ASP A 113 -10.24 0.46 21.15
C ASP A 113 -10.66 -0.79 20.37
N THR A 114 -11.18 -0.63 19.15
CA THR A 114 -11.59 -1.72 18.26
C THR A 114 -10.51 -2.11 17.24
N VAL A 115 -9.40 -1.37 17.18
CA VAL A 115 -8.24 -1.68 16.34
C VAL A 115 -7.31 -2.62 17.10
N ILE A 116 -7.56 -3.92 16.97
CA ILE A 116 -6.89 -4.98 17.72
C ILE A 116 -6.04 -5.80 16.73
N PRO A 117 -4.70 -5.70 16.79
CA PRO A 117 -3.82 -6.48 15.93
C PRO A 117 -3.97 -7.98 16.24
N GLY A 118 -4.04 -8.81 15.20
CA GLY A 118 -4.31 -10.25 15.31
C GLY A 118 -5.79 -10.61 15.49
N SER A 119 -6.68 -9.63 15.51
CA SER A 119 -8.13 -9.85 15.54
C SER A 119 -8.83 -9.04 14.45
N SER A 120 -9.01 -7.72 14.64
CA SER A 120 -9.71 -6.87 13.67
C SER A 120 -8.81 -6.37 12.54
N VAL A 121 -7.50 -6.34 12.77
CA VAL A 121 -6.48 -6.06 11.75
C VAL A 121 -5.42 -7.15 11.82
N ARG A 122 -5.22 -7.87 10.72
CA ARG A 122 -4.34 -9.04 10.64
C ARG A 122 -3.34 -8.88 9.50
N LEU A 123 -2.11 -9.33 9.71
CA LEU A 123 -1.02 -9.25 8.75
C LEU A 123 -0.38 -10.62 8.57
N PHE A 124 -0.21 -11.04 7.32
CA PHE A 124 0.26 -12.36 6.95
C PHE A 124 1.43 -12.27 5.99
N GLN A 125 2.40 -13.18 6.12
CA GLN A 125 3.28 -13.54 5.02
C GLN A 125 2.51 -14.48 4.09
N VAL A 126 2.58 -14.23 2.79
CA VAL A 126 1.85 -15.00 1.78
C VAL A 126 2.76 -15.44 0.65
N GLN A 127 2.36 -16.52 -0.01
CA GLN A 127 2.93 -16.97 -1.26
C GLN A 127 2.01 -16.57 -2.40
N PHE A 128 2.56 -15.97 -3.45
CA PHE A 128 1.81 -15.67 -4.68
C PHE A 128 1.89 -16.83 -5.67
N VAL A 129 0.91 -16.90 -6.58
CA VAL A 129 0.96 -17.78 -7.74
C VAL A 129 2.13 -17.35 -8.64
N PRO A 130 2.99 -18.27 -9.12
CA PRO A 130 4.08 -17.93 -10.03
C PRO A 130 3.57 -17.16 -11.27
N GLY A 131 4.23 -16.05 -11.59
CA GLY A 131 3.84 -15.12 -12.66
C GLY A 131 2.66 -14.20 -12.34
N SER A 132 2.23 -14.08 -11.07
CA SER A 132 1.07 -13.28 -10.68
C SER A 132 1.25 -12.66 -9.30
N ILE A 133 0.42 -11.65 -8.99
CA ILE A 133 0.25 -11.06 -7.66
C ILE A 133 -0.95 -11.66 -6.89
N ALA A 134 -1.60 -12.69 -7.46
CA ALA A 134 -2.68 -13.42 -6.80
C ALA A 134 -2.13 -14.29 -5.67
N VAL A 135 -2.77 -14.22 -4.49
CA VAL A 135 -2.39 -15.03 -3.33
C VAL A 135 -2.70 -16.50 -3.59
N GLN A 136 -1.68 -17.36 -3.44
CA GLN A 136 -1.83 -18.80 -3.50
C GLN A 136 -2.18 -19.38 -2.12
N GLN A 137 -1.45 -18.97 -1.07
CA GLN A 137 -1.66 -19.44 0.30
C GLN A 137 -1.03 -18.50 1.32
N VAL A 138 -1.52 -18.56 2.56
CA VAL A 138 -0.86 -17.99 3.74
C VAL A 138 0.32 -18.88 4.14
N VAL A 139 1.47 -18.27 4.38
CA VAL A 139 2.67 -18.95 4.87
C VAL A 139 2.67 -18.93 6.40
N THR A 140 2.55 -17.72 6.97
CA THR A 140 2.41 -17.51 8.41
C THR A 140 1.65 -16.22 8.68
N GLU A 141 0.97 -16.17 9.80
CA GLU A 141 0.54 -14.91 10.41
C GLU A 141 1.69 -14.27 11.18
N LEU A 142 1.76 -12.95 11.14
CA LEU A 142 2.71 -12.18 11.95
C LEU A 142 2.16 -12.02 13.37
N VAL A 143 3.04 -11.97 14.36
CA VAL A 143 2.68 -11.94 15.77
C VAL A 143 2.43 -10.50 16.25
N PRO A 144 1.22 -10.18 16.74
CA PRO A 144 0.92 -8.88 17.36
C PRO A 144 1.88 -8.52 18.50
N GLY A 145 2.42 -7.30 18.48
CA GLY A 145 3.31 -6.78 19.53
C GLY A 145 4.75 -7.31 19.48
N GLU A 146 5.04 -8.28 18.63
CA GLU A 146 6.40 -8.74 18.32
C GLU A 146 6.80 -8.32 16.90
N ASP A 147 6.01 -8.70 15.90
CA ASP A 147 6.29 -8.41 14.49
C ASP A 147 5.66 -7.08 14.03
N TYR A 148 4.48 -6.73 14.55
CA TYR A 148 3.77 -5.50 14.18
C TYR A 148 2.77 -5.02 15.24
N VAL A 149 2.38 -3.76 15.12
CA VAL A 149 1.21 -3.18 15.82
C VAL A 149 0.27 -2.52 14.81
N ALA A 150 -1.00 -2.34 15.18
CA ALA A 150 -1.97 -1.59 14.41
C ALA A 150 -2.61 -0.53 15.32
N THR A 151 -2.74 0.70 14.84
CA THR A 151 -3.28 1.83 15.61
C THR A 151 -3.89 2.87 14.68
N VAL A 152 -4.78 3.70 15.22
CA VAL A 152 -5.26 4.90 14.52
C VAL A 152 -4.12 5.91 14.43
N ALA A 153 -3.81 6.36 13.22
CA ALA A 153 -2.67 7.22 12.88
C ALA A 153 -2.93 8.69 13.21
N THR A 154 -3.30 8.98 14.46
CA THR A 154 -3.74 10.31 14.93
C THR A 154 -2.71 11.43 14.73
N ASP A 155 -1.41 11.10 14.72
CA ASP A 155 -0.34 12.07 14.48
C ASP A 155 -0.31 12.58 13.04
N SER A 156 -0.58 11.70 12.07
CA SER A 156 -0.62 12.03 10.64
C SER A 156 -2.01 12.41 10.14
N ASP A 157 -3.06 11.96 10.83
CA ASP A 157 -4.45 12.20 10.47
C ASP A 157 -5.26 12.60 11.73
N PRO A 158 -5.47 13.90 11.98
CA PRO A 158 -6.21 14.37 13.14
C PRO A 158 -7.72 14.04 13.05
N THR A 159 -8.22 13.57 11.90
CA THR A 159 -9.61 13.13 11.76
C THR A 159 -9.85 11.74 12.34
N GLY A 160 -8.79 10.99 12.66
CA GLY A 160 -8.88 9.66 13.26
C GLY A 160 -9.46 8.59 12.33
N ARG A 161 -9.39 8.81 11.01
CA ARG A 161 -9.96 7.91 9.99
C ARG A 161 -8.96 6.89 9.48
N THR A 162 -7.68 7.17 9.66
CA THR A 162 -6.59 6.35 9.12
C THR A 162 -6.07 5.36 10.16
N ILE A 163 -5.98 4.09 9.79
CA ILE A 163 -5.26 3.07 10.56
C ILE A 163 -3.88 2.86 9.94
N ALA A 164 -2.86 2.76 10.79
CA ALA A 164 -1.51 2.36 10.44
C ALA A 164 -1.18 1.00 11.04
N ILE A 165 -0.68 0.09 10.22
CA ILE A 165 -0.07 -1.19 10.58
C ILE A 165 1.45 -0.96 10.52
N VAL A 166 2.11 -0.96 11.67
CA VAL A 166 3.52 -0.60 11.81
C VAL A 166 4.33 -1.86 12.10
N PRO A 167 5.21 -2.30 11.18
CA PRO A 167 6.19 -3.33 11.48
C PRO A 167 7.09 -2.89 12.64
N LEU A 168 7.30 -3.77 13.62
CA LEU A 168 8.21 -3.54 14.74
C LEU A 168 9.64 -4.02 14.41
N GLU A 169 9.75 -4.95 13.47
CA GLU A 169 10.99 -5.39 12.87
C GLU A 169 10.91 -5.23 11.34
N PRO A 170 12.04 -5.02 10.65
CA PRO A 170 12.05 -5.00 9.19
C PRO A 170 11.46 -6.29 8.62
N LEU A 171 10.47 -6.15 7.75
CA LEU A 171 9.90 -7.27 6.99
C LEU A 171 11.00 -7.93 6.12
N GLN A 172 10.83 -9.22 5.84
CA GLN A 172 11.75 -9.95 4.97
C GLN A 172 11.74 -9.31 3.59
N GLU A 173 12.92 -9.10 3.01
CA GLU A 173 13.03 -8.58 1.64
C GLU A 173 12.46 -9.57 0.62
N MET A 174 12.07 -9.07 -0.56
CA MET A 174 11.57 -9.88 -1.68
C MET A 174 10.42 -10.83 -1.31
N THR A 175 9.59 -10.45 -0.34
CA THR A 175 8.56 -11.29 0.26
C THR A 175 7.18 -10.66 0.11
N GLY A 176 6.18 -11.52 -0.14
CA GLY A 176 4.78 -11.12 -0.21
C GLY A 176 4.11 -11.08 1.16
N TYR A 177 3.37 -10.01 1.41
CA TYR A 177 2.55 -9.85 2.61
C TYR A 177 1.11 -9.49 2.24
N MET A 178 0.16 -9.85 3.10
CA MET A 178 -1.26 -9.58 2.96
C MET A 178 -1.81 -9.01 4.26
N ALA A 179 -2.49 -7.88 4.18
CA ALA A 179 -3.27 -7.33 5.28
C ALA A 179 -4.75 -7.66 5.09
N VAL A 180 -5.43 -7.97 6.19
CA VAL A 180 -6.87 -8.26 6.24
C VAL A 180 -7.46 -7.46 7.39
N VAL A 181 -8.55 -6.75 7.10
CA VAL A 181 -9.30 -5.92 8.05
C VAL A 181 -10.72 -6.44 8.11
N THR A 182 -11.26 -6.58 9.31
CA THR A 182 -12.62 -7.10 9.54
C THR A 182 -13.60 -6.03 10.02
N ASP A 183 -14.88 -6.38 10.01
CA ASP A 183 -16.01 -5.61 10.53
C ASP A 183 -16.00 -5.43 12.06
N ALA A 184 -15.08 -6.11 12.75
CA ALA A 184 -14.79 -5.88 14.16
C ALA A 184 -14.15 -4.51 14.43
N VAL A 185 -13.62 -3.83 13.40
CA VAL A 185 -13.31 -2.39 13.47
C VAL A 185 -14.62 -1.62 13.47
N GLN A 186 -14.80 -0.70 14.43
CA GLN A 186 -16.04 0.07 14.60
C GLN A 186 -15.75 1.58 14.66
N ASP A 187 -16.80 2.37 14.45
CA ASP A 187 -16.80 3.79 14.79
C ASP A 187 -17.01 4.02 16.31
N PRO A 188 -16.86 5.26 16.83
CA PRO A 188 -17.10 5.58 18.23
C PRO A 188 -18.53 5.31 18.72
N GLU A 189 -19.50 5.24 17.81
CA GLU A 189 -20.91 4.95 18.07
C GLU A 189 -21.21 3.44 18.11
N GLY A 190 -20.24 2.58 17.81
CA GLY A 190 -20.36 1.11 17.83
C GLY A 190 -20.92 0.50 16.54
N ASN A 191 -20.98 1.27 15.44
CA ASN A 191 -21.36 0.74 14.14
C ASN A 191 -20.16 -0.02 13.52
N PRO A 192 -20.35 -1.27 13.05
CA PRO A 192 -19.28 -2.05 12.43
C PRO A 192 -18.89 -1.47 11.07
N ALA A 193 -17.61 -1.60 10.74
CA ALA A 193 -17.09 -1.24 9.43
C ALA A 193 -17.76 -2.05 8.32
N THR A 194 -17.97 -1.40 7.18
CA THR A 194 -18.48 -2.03 5.97
C THR A 194 -17.47 -1.88 4.82
N PRO A 195 -17.46 -2.81 3.85
CA PRO A 195 -16.67 -2.63 2.65
C PRO A 195 -17.17 -1.46 1.79
N SER A 196 -16.27 -0.81 1.03
CA SER A 196 -16.70 0.13 -0.02
C SER A 196 -17.54 -0.57 -1.07
N GLN A 197 -18.35 0.18 -1.84
CA GLN A 197 -19.13 -0.39 -2.93
C GLN A 197 -18.24 -1.15 -3.94
N THR A 198 -17.09 -0.57 -4.29
CA THR A 198 -16.11 -1.17 -5.20
C THR A 198 -15.55 -2.47 -4.64
N TYR A 199 -15.14 -2.47 -3.36
CA TYR A 199 -14.63 -3.68 -2.74
C TYR A 199 -15.74 -4.74 -2.60
N PHE A 200 -16.94 -4.35 -2.19
CA PHE A 200 -18.11 -5.23 -2.09
C PHE A 200 -18.40 -5.96 -3.41
N LEU A 201 -18.36 -5.25 -4.55
CA LEU A 201 -18.48 -5.87 -5.87
C LEU A 201 -17.30 -6.81 -6.18
N ALA A 202 -16.08 -6.41 -5.81
CA ALA A 202 -14.87 -7.22 -6.02
C ALA A 202 -14.81 -8.49 -5.15
N LYS A 203 -15.48 -8.50 -3.99
CA LYS A 203 -15.62 -9.70 -3.16
C LYS A 203 -16.54 -10.75 -3.77
N GLY A 204 -17.43 -10.35 -4.69
CA GLY A 204 -18.34 -11.26 -5.38
C GLY A 204 -17.60 -12.44 -6.00
N THR A 205 -18.09 -13.66 -5.76
CA THR A 205 -17.47 -14.88 -6.30
C THR A 205 -17.79 -15.10 -7.77
N GLU A 206 -18.92 -14.57 -8.23
CA GLU A 206 -19.35 -14.66 -9.61
C GLU A 206 -18.60 -13.65 -10.49
N PRO A 207 -18.24 -14.01 -11.74
CA PRO A 207 -17.65 -13.08 -12.69
C PRO A 207 -18.55 -11.86 -12.94
N LEU A 208 -17.96 -10.66 -13.01
CA LEU A 208 -18.67 -9.42 -13.33
C LEU A 208 -18.93 -9.27 -14.83
N VAL A 209 -18.25 -10.07 -15.66
CA VAL A 209 -18.39 -10.04 -17.11
C VAL A 209 -18.55 -11.45 -17.67
N THR A 210 -19.37 -11.55 -18.71
CA THR A 210 -19.46 -12.74 -19.56
C THR A 210 -18.22 -12.86 -20.47
N GLU A 211 -18.03 -14.01 -21.11
CA GLU A 211 -16.96 -14.23 -22.11
C GLU A 211 -16.99 -13.18 -23.25
N GLY A 212 -18.15 -12.59 -23.54
CA GLY A 212 -18.32 -11.52 -24.53
C GLY A 212 -18.06 -10.10 -24.01
N GLY A 213 -17.59 -9.93 -22.77
CA GLY A 213 -17.34 -8.62 -22.15
C GLY A 213 -18.61 -7.87 -21.73
N VAL A 214 -19.75 -8.54 -21.65
CA VAL A 214 -21.00 -7.94 -21.17
C VAL A 214 -21.11 -8.09 -19.67
N SER A 215 -21.43 -7.00 -18.97
CA SER A 215 -21.66 -6.97 -17.52
C SER A 215 -22.74 -7.97 -17.11
N THR A 216 -22.48 -8.74 -16.06
CA THR A 216 -23.45 -9.62 -15.41
C THR A 216 -24.29 -8.86 -14.37
N GLU A 217 -23.84 -7.68 -13.95
CA GLU A 217 -24.50 -6.83 -12.96
C GLU A 217 -25.35 -5.74 -13.64
N PRO A 218 -26.68 -5.71 -13.44
CA PRO A 218 -27.56 -4.79 -14.16
C PRO A 218 -27.27 -3.30 -13.95
N LEU A 219 -26.61 -2.94 -12.85
CA LEU A 219 -26.29 -1.56 -12.47
C LEU A 219 -24.87 -1.15 -12.83
N LEU A 220 -24.07 -2.06 -13.38
CA LEU A 220 -22.68 -1.84 -13.76
C LEU A 220 -22.57 -1.85 -15.29
N ASP A 221 -22.02 -0.80 -15.87
CA ASP A 221 -21.77 -0.77 -17.32
C ASP A 221 -20.65 -1.74 -17.71
N ASN A 222 -20.58 -2.08 -19.00
CA ASN A 222 -19.63 -3.08 -19.50
C ASN A 222 -18.16 -2.67 -19.30
N GLU A 223 -17.85 -1.38 -19.42
CA GLU A 223 -16.47 -0.90 -19.31
C GLU A 223 -15.98 -1.02 -17.86
N THR A 224 -16.78 -0.52 -16.92
CA THR A 224 -16.48 -0.60 -15.49
C THR A 224 -16.43 -2.06 -15.02
N ALA A 225 -17.34 -2.92 -15.49
CA ALA A 225 -17.33 -4.34 -15.16
C ALA A 225 -16.07 -5.06 -15.65
N GLN A 226 -15.62 -4.77 -16.88
CA GLN A 226 -14.37 -5.34 -17.42
C GLN A 226 -13.14 -4.86 -16.63
N ALA A 227 -13.10 -3.59 -16.23
CA ALA A 227 -12.01 -3.03 -15.45
C ALA A 227 -11.94 -3.60 -14.02
N LEU A 228 -13.08 -3.92 -13.42
CA LEU A 228 -13.18 -4.48 -12.07
C LEU A 228 -12.89 -6.00 -12.00
N GLU A 229 -13.09 -6.74 -13.08
CA GLU A 229 -12.94 -8.21 -13.07
C GLU A 229 -11.54 -8.70 -12.61
N PRO A 230 -10.41 -8.11 -13.05
CA PRO A 230 -9.10 -8.48 -12.51
C PRO A 230 -8.98 -8.19 -11.01
N VAL A 231 -9.51 -7.05 -10.54
CA VAL A 231 -9.50 -6.69 -9.11
C VAL A 231 -10.32 -7.70 -8.31
N ARG A 232 -11.49 -8.10 -8.83
CA ARG A 232 -12.34 -9.13 -8.22
C ARG A 232 -11.60 -10.46 -8.05
N GLN A 233 -10.83 -10.88 -9.05
CA GLN A 233 -10.04 -12.11 -8.97
C GLN A 233 -8.94 -12.03 -7.90
N LEU A 234 -8.26 -10.88 -7.79
CA LEU A 234 -7.24 -10.65 -6.76
C LEU A 234 -7.84 -10.63 -5.35
N VAL A 235 -8.95 -9.91 -5.14
CA VAL A 235 -9.67 -9.89 -3.86
C VAL A 235 -10.14 -11.29 -3.49
N ASN A 236 -10.70 -12.05 -4.44
CA ASN A 236 -11.10 -13.42 -4.18
C ASN A 236 -9.94 -14.34 -3.78
N ALA A 237 -8.76 -14.19 -4.40
CA ALA A 237 -7.57 -14.94 -4.01
C ALA A 237 -7.14 -14.62 -2.57
N GLN A 238 -7.14 -13.33 -2.20
CA GLN A 238 -6.83 -12.87 -0.85
C GLN A 238 -7.82 -13.43 0.18
N GLU A 239 -9.13 -13.28 -0.07
CA GLU A 239 -10.17 -13.74 0.85
C GLU A 239 -10.25 -15.26 0.94
N SER A 240 -9.94 -15.98 -0.15
CA SER A 240 -9.83 -17.44 -0.11
C SER A 240 -8.66 -17.88 0.77
N ALA A 241 -7.55 -17.16 0.76
CA ALA A 241 -6.40 -17.46 1.61
C ALA A 241 -6.69 -17.09 3.09
N ALA A 242 -7.43 -16.01 3.32
CA ALA A 242 -7.88 -15.60 4.65
C ALA A 242 -8.87 -16.60 5.27
N ASP A 243 -9.84 -17.09 4.48
CA ASP A 243 -10.80 -18.12 4.90
C ASP A 243 -10.11 -19.44 5.27
N ALA A 244 -9.07 -19.82 4.53
CA ALA A 244 -8.28 -21.01 4.81
C ALA A 244 -7.56 -20.97 6.18
N VAL A 245 -7.37 -19.77 6.77
CA VAL A 245 -6.79 -19.57 8.11
C VAL A 245 -7.84 -19.12 9.14
N GLY A 246 -9.12 -19.23 8.80
CA GLY A 246 -10.25 -19.05 9.72
C GLY A 246 -10.79 -17.62 9.83
N ILE A 247 -10.54 -16.74 8.85
CA ILE A 247 -11.23 -15.45 8.74
C ILE A 247 -12.39 -15.61 7.77
N ALA A 248 -13.62 -15.53 8.26
CA ALA A 248 -14.77 -15.71 7.41
C ALA A 248 -14.88 -14.55 6.40
N ARG A 249 -15.17 -14.87 5.13
CA ARG A 249 -15.21 -13.85 4.06
C ARG A 249 -16.22 -12.74 4.33
N ASP A 250 -17.32 -13.02 5.00
CA ASP A 250 -18.36 -12.05 5.36
C ASP A 250 -17.89 -11.04 6.42
N GLU A 251 -16.92 -11.40 7.25
CA GLU A 251 -16.33 -10.51 8.25
C GLU A 251 -15.31 -9.53 7.63
N ILE A 252 -14.76 -9.83 6.44
CA ILE A 252 -13.70 -9.01 5.83
C ILE A 252 -14.30 -7.71 5.26
N VAL A 253 -13.73 -6.56 5.60
CA VAL A 253 -14.12 -5.25 5.02
C VAL A 253 -13.11 -4.73 4.01
N LEU A 254 -11.85 -5.14 4.15
CA LEU A 254 -10.77 -4.79 3.23
C LEU A 254 -9.64 -5.82 3.31
N SER A 255 -9.07 -6.17 2.16
CA SER A 255 -7.86 -6.97 2.06
C SER A 255 -6.99 -6.45 0.94
N TRP A 256 -5.67 -6.51 1.11
CA TRP A 256 -4.72 -6.15 0.07
C TRP A 256 -3.36 -6.79 0.32
N THR A 257 -2.51 -6.76 -0.69
CA THR A 257 -1.17 -7.36 -0.65
C THR A 257 -0.11 -6.36 -1.03
N ALA A 258 1.10 -6.55 -0.52
CA ALA A 258 2.28 -5.83 -1.00
C ALA A 258 3.51 -6.75 -1.01
N THR A 259 4.41 -6.51 -1.95
CA THR A 259 5.71 -7.17 -2.05
C THR A 259 6.81 -6.22 -1.59
N THR A 260 7.64 -6.66 -0.67
CA THR A 260 8.77 -5.86 -0.18
C THR A 260 9.91 -5.84 -1.19
N GLN A 261 10.64 -4.73 -1.24
CA GLN A 261 11.78 -4.54 -2.11
C GLN A 261 12.98 -5.41 -1.79
N SER A 262 13.85 -5.58 -2.78
CA SER A 262 15.22 -6.05 -2.58
C SER A 262 16.08 -4.97 -1.90
N ILE A 263 16.89 -5.35 -0.90
CA ILE A 263 17.79 -4.45 -0.16
C ILE A 263 19.24 -4.96 -0.11
N THR A 264 19.47 -6.27 -0.04
CA THR A 264 20.82 -6.85 0.06
C THR A 264 21.45 -7.40 -1.23
N PRO A 265 20.71 -7.90 -2.24
CA PRO A 265 21.31 -8.57 -3.40
C PRO A 265 22.32 -7.70 -4.15
N VAL A 266 21.95 -6.44 -4.45
CA VAL A 266 22.81 -5.51 -5.20
C VAL A 266 24.11 -5.24 -4.45
N LEU A 267 24.04 -4.91 -3.15
CA LEU A 267 25.23 -4.65 -2.33
C LEU A 267 26.11 -5.89 -2.17
N SER A 268 25.51 -7.07 -2.11
CA SER A 268 26.26 -8.34 -2.05
C SER A 268 27.02 -8.61 -3.34
N VAL A 269 26.40 -8.35 -4.50
CA VAL A 269 27.05 -8.46 -5.81
C VAL A 269 28.18 -7.45 -5.94
N VAL A 270 27.96 -6.18 -5.57
CA VAL A 270 29.02 -5.17 -5.54
C VAL A 270 30.18 -5.64 -4.68
N ARG A 271 29.91 -6.07 -3.45
CA ARG A 271 30.94 -6.57 -2.54
C ARG A 271 31.73 -7.73 -3.13
N SER A 272 31.07 -8.64 -3.86
CA SER A 272 31.72 -9.79 -4.48
C SER A 272 32.57 -9.45 -5.70
N THR A 273 32.31 -8.32 -6.35
CA THR A 273 32.98 -7.87 -7.59
C THR A 273 34.05 -6.82 -7.35
N LEU A 274 34.07 -6.19 -6.17
CA LEU A 274 35.16 -5.33 -5.74
C LEU A 274 36.47 -6.12 -5.69
N SER A 275 37.44 -5.69 -6.48
CA SER A 275 38.82 -6.16 -6.46
C SER A 275 39.72 -5.21 -5.69
N ASP A 276 40.89 -5.70 -5.26
CA ASP A 276 41.91 -4.85 -4.65
C ASP A 276 42.25 -3.67 -5.57
N THR A 277 42.04 -2.46 -5.06
CA THR A 277 42.47 -1.25 -5.73
C THR A 277 43.90 -0.90 -5.34
N SER A 278 44.59 -0.14 -6.20
CA SER A 278 45.96 0.24 -5.89
C SER A 278 45.98 1.25 -4.73
N SER A 279 46.91 1.03 -3.80
CA SER A 279 47.25 2.02 -2.77
C SER A 279 48.75 2.26 -2.83
N GLN A 280 49.12 3.53 -2.91
CA GLN A 280 50.51 3.96 -2.86
C GLN A 280 50.70 4.75 -1.57
N LEU A 281 51.61 4.27 -0.72
CA LEU A 281 52.01 4.93 0.50
C LEU A 281 53.49 5.30 0.40
N ALA A 282 53.82 6.54 0.74
CA ALA A 282 55.17 7.05 0.80
C ALA A 282 55.42 7.67 2.18
N PRO A 283 56.59 7.39 2.81
CA PRO A 283 56.98 8.10 4.02
C PRO A 283 57.20 9.58 3.68
N THR A 284 56.61 10.47 4.46
CA THR A 284 56.81 11.92 4.28
C THR A 284 58.17 12.38 4.78
N GLY A 285 58.84 11.57 5.60
CA GLY A 285 60.04 11.95 6.35
C GLY A 285 59.75 12.84 7.57
N LEU A 286 58.48 13.10 7.87
CA LEU A 286 58.02 13.85 9.04
C LEU A 286 57.54 12.91 10.13
N THR A 287 57.63 13.37 11.37
CA THR A 287 57.03 12.73 12.55
C THR A 287 55.82 13.53 13.03
N THR A 288 55.02 12.95 13.91
CA THR A 288 53.91 13.65 14.57
C THR A 288 54.34 14.91 15.35
N ALA A 289 55.62 15.06 15.72
CA ALA A 289 56.13 16.29 16.34
C ALA A 289 56.30 17.44 15.33
N ASP A 290 56.46 17.13 14.04
CA ASP A 290 56.68 18.11 12.97
C ASP A 290 55.37 18.68 12.40
N VAL A 291 54.25 17.98 12.58
CA VAL A 291 52.92 18.36 12.02
C VAL A 291 51.89 18.79 13.07
N LEU A 292 52.11 18.50 14.35
CA LEU A 292 51.20 18.90 15.45
C LEU A 292 51.74 20.12 16.21
N PRO A 293 50.89 20.86 16.96
CA PRO A 293 51.33 22.02 17.72
C PRO A 293 52.50 21.70 18.69
N PRO A 294 53.39 22.67 18.98
CA PRO A 294 54.56 22.42 19.83
C PRO A 294 54.18 21.83 21.20
N GLY A 295 54.81 20.71 21.55
CA GLY A 295 54.55 19.99 22.81
C GLY A 295 53.33 19.05 22.81
N ALA A 296 52.56 18.99 21.71
CA ALA A 296 51.39 18.12 21.61
C ALA A 296 51.73 16.65 21.29
N SER A 297 52.89 16.37 20.69
CA SER A 297 53.36 15.01 20.40
C SER A 297 54.84 14.83 20.72
N PRO A 298 55.25 13.67 21.27
CA PRO A 298 56.65 13.31 21.45
C PRO A 298 57.34 12.85 20.14
N GLY A 299 56.65 12.82 18.99
CA GLY A 299 57.27 12.51 17.69
C GLY A 299 57.62 11.03 17.47
N ILE A 300 56.97 10.12 18.18
CA ILE A 300 57.27 8.68 18.13
C ILE A 300 56.66 8.00 16.88
N ALA A 301 55.65 8.62 16.27
CA ALA A 301 54.98 8.10 15.08
C ALA A 301 55.41 8.86 13.82
N ASP A 302 55.74 8.09 12.78
CA ASP A 302 56.05 8.57 11.43
C ASP A 302 54.77 8.94 10.66
N VAL A 303 54.84 9.98 9.83
CA VAL A 303 53.75 10.41 8.97
C VAL A 303 53.94 9.83 7.57
N PHE A 304 52.94 9.08 7.11
CA PHE A 304 52.87 8.58 5.75
C PHE A 304 51.80 9.37 4.98
N ILE A 305 52.08 9.63 3.71
CA ILE A 305 51.10 10.17 2.77
C ILE A 305 50.88 9.13 1.69
N GLY A 306 49.67 9.07 1.17
CA GLY A 306 49.37 8.12 0.12
C GLY A 306 48.15 8.51 -0.68
N VAL A 307 47.97 7.78 -1.77
CA VAL A 307 46.78 7.82 -2.62
C VAL A 307 46.20 6.41 -2.61
N VAL A 308 44.89 6.33 -2.48
CA VAL A 308 44.12 5.10 -2.66
C VAL A 308 43.16 5.32 -3.81
N GLU A 309 43.11 4.38 -4.74
CA GLU A 309 42.08 4.37 -5.77
C GLU A 309 40.81 3.78 -5.15
N LEU A 310 39.69 4.49 -5.28
CA LEU A 310 38.38 4.02 -4.84
C LEU A 310 37.44 3.98 -6.05
N PRO A 311 36.64 2.93 -6.21
CA PRO A 311 35.63 2.92 -7.23
C PRO A 311 34.58 4.00 -6.93
N TYR A 312 34.26 4.79 -7.95
CA TYR A 312 33.26 5.85 -7.89
C TYR A 312 32.06 5.44 -8.72
N PHE A 313 30.89 5.40 -8.08
CA PHE A 313 29.68 4.81 -8.65
C PHE A 313 28.54 5.82 -8.83
N LEU A 314 28.75 7.09 -8.49
CA LEU A 314 27.77 8.15 -8.72
C LEU A 314 27.98 8.78 -10.09
N GLY A 315 26.98 9.55 -10.57
CA GLY A 315 27.13 10.38 -11.75
C GLY A 315 28.39 11.25 -11.68
N VAL A 316 29.17 11.29 -12.76
CA VAL A 316 30.38 12.10 -12.86
C VAL A 316 29.99 13.50 -13.34
N PRO A 317 30.22 14.57 -12.55
CA PRO A 317 29.92 15.94 -12.98
C PRO A 317 30.57 16.27 -14.33
N SER A 318 29.80 16.85 -15.24
CA SER A 318 30.28 17.37 -16.52
C SER A 318 29.90 18.84 -16.70
N GLU A 319 30.43 19.51 -17.73
CA GLU A 319 30.00 20.89 -18.05
C GLU A 319 28.51 20.96 -18.42
N GLU A 320 27.96 19.89 -19.02
CA GLU A 320 26.55 19.79 -19.41
C GLU A 320 25.65 19.40 -18.23
N ASN A 321 26.16 18.66 -17.25
CA ASN A 321 25.45 18.27 -16.03
C ASN A 321 26.36 18.36 -14.79
N PRO A 322 26.57 19.57 -14.24
CA PRO A 322 27.43 19.74 -13.07
C PRO A 322 26.84 19.12 -11.80
N THR A 323 25.54 18.81 -11.80
CA THR A 323 24.82 18.19 -10.69
C THR A 323 24.56 16.69 -10.93
N ALA A 324 25.33 16.04 -11.80
CA ALA A 324 25.23 14.61 -12.09
C ALA A 324 25.12 13.71 -10.83
N PRO A 325 25.88 13.95 -9.72
CA PRO A 325 25.72 13.15 -8.51
C PRO A 325 24.34 13.27 -7.82
N LEU A 326 23.54 14.29 -8.16
CA LEU A 326 22.23 14.56 -7.55
C LEU A 326 21.07 14.07 -8.41
N ASN A 327 21.28 13.86 -9.71
CA ASN A 327 20.22 13.54 -10.67
C ASN A 327 20.51 12.31 -11.54
N GLN A 328 21.64 11.64 -11.35
CA GLN A 328 21.94 10.34 -11.96
C GLN A 328 21.95 9.24 -10.91
N PHE A 329 21.57 8.04 -11.33
CA PHE A 329 21.58 6.87 -10.48
C PHE A 329 23.00 6.44 -10.13
N TRP A 330 23.09 5.73 -9.00
CA TRP A 330 24.28 4.95 -8.71
C TRP A 330 24.38 3.80 -9.72
N GLU A 331 25.54 3.63 -10.35
CA GLU A 331 25.80 2.57 -11.33
C GLU A 331 27.04 1.77 -10.92
N ALA A 332 26.86 0.47 -10.65
CA ALA A 332 27.98 -0.46 -10.57
C ALA A 332 28.57 -0.78 -11.96
N ALA A 333 29.78 -1.35 -11.98
CA ALA A 333 30.43 -1.76 -13.22
C ALA A 333 29.50 -2.62 -14.12
N PRO A 334 29.64 -2.57 -15.47
CA PRO A 334 28.73 -3.27 -16.40
C PRO A 334 28.61 -4.76 -16.10
N GLY A 335 27.38 -5.26 -15.97
CA GLY A 335 27.06 -6.68 -15.66
C GLY A 335 26.56 -6.95 -14.23
N ASN A 336 26.42 -5.92 -13.39
CA ASN A 336 26.02 -6.04 -11.98
C ASN A 336 24.53 -5.79 -11.70
N TYR A 337 23.71 -5.63 -12.73
CA TYR A 337 22.26 -5.58 -12.57
C TYR A 337 21.74 -7.00 -12.35
N VAL A 338 21.35 -7.31 -11.11
CA VAL A 338 20.55 -8.50 -10.83
C VAL A 338 19.10 -8.06 -10.88
N PRO A 339 18.34 -8.42 -11.93
CA PRO A 339 16.90 -8.18 -11.92
C PRO A 339 16.32 -8.93 -10.73
N PRO A 340 15.61 -8.23 -9.84
CA PRO A 340 15.23 -8.80 -8.56
C PRO A 340 14.11 -9.85 -8.63
N PHE A 341 13.46 -10.07 -9.78
CA PHE A 341 12.42 -11.09 -9.92
C PHE A 341 12.44 -11.84 -11.26
N ASP A 342 13.49 -12.63 -11.53
CA ASP A 342 13.50 -13.64 -12.62
C ASP A 342 12.44 -14.77 -12.42
N GLY A 343 11.63 -14.72 -11.35
CA GLY A 343 10.65 -15.74 -10.97
C GLY A 343 9.20 -15.46 -11.37
N LEU A 344 8.87 -14.27 -11.87
CA LEU A 344 7.49 -13.92 -12.28
C LEU A 344 7.33 -13.64 -13.79
N GLY A 345 8.36 -13.91 -14.60
CA GLY A 345 8.31 -13.88 -16.06
C GLY A 345 9.24 -12.86 -16.68
#